data_AF-A0A855MG80-F1
#
_entry.id   AF-A0A855MG80-F1
#
_cell.length_a   1.000
_cell.length_b   1.000
_cell.length_c   1.000
_cell.angle_alpha   90.00
_cell.angle_beta   90.00
_cell.angle_gamma   90.00
#
_symmetry.space_group_name_H-M   'P 1'
#
loop_
_entity.id
_entity.type
_entity.pdbx_description
1 polymer ?
#
loop_
_entity_poly.entity_id
_entity_poly.type
_entity_poly.pdbx_seq_one_letter_code
_entity_poly.pdbx_strand_id
1 'polypeptide(L)' 'MKNKEKLAIQLNEQLKSSLINSSLPPEEILALMMRLCLSLMQVTQSNLVEMKTSDGRKLSLKLDTPSVH' A
#
# COMPACT_ATOMS: atom_id res chain seq x y z
N MET A 1 -15.84 -8.09 -11.22
CA MET A 1 -14.62 -8.37 -10.43
C MET A 1 -13.33 -8.33 -11.26
N LYS A 2 -13.25 -9.02 -12.43
CA LYS A 2 -12.06 -9.09 -13.30
C LYS A 2 -11.35 -7.76 -13.66
N ASN A 3 -12.08 -6.66 -13.86
CA ASN A 3 -11.45 -5.37 -14.21
C ASN A 3 -10.71 -4.70 -13.05
N LYS A 4 -11.18 -4.88 -11.81
CA LYS A 4 -10.54 -4.26 -10.63
C LYS A 4 -9.22 -4.96 -10.27
N GLU A 5 -9.18 -6.29 -10.38
CA GLU A 5 -7.95 -7.06 -10.21
C GLU A 5 -6.91 -6.73 -11.28
N LYS A 6 -7.34 -6.64 -12.56
CA LYS A 6 -6.44 -6.24 -13.65
C LYS A 6 -5.86 -4.85 -13.43
N LEU A 7 -6.69 -3.90 -13.01
CA LEU A 7 -6.25 -2.54 -12.67
C LEU A 7 -5.26 -2.54 -11.51
N ALA A 8 -5.52 -3.31 -10.45
CA ALA A 8 -4.63 -3.42 -9.30
C ALA A 8 -3.26 -4.01 -9.70
N ILE A 9 -3.23 -5.04 -10.55
CA ILE A 9 -1.98 -5.63 -11.07
C ILE A 9 -1.22 -4.59 -11.90
N GLN A 10 -1.89 -3.88 -12.82
CA GLN A 10 -1.25 -2.85 -13.65
C GLN A 10 -0.68 -1.71 -12.80
N LEU A 11 -1.43 -1.27 -11.79
CA LEU A 11 -0.98 -0.21 -10.88
C LEU A 11 0.26 -0.65 -10.10
N ASN A 12 0.27 -1.90 -9.59
CA ASN A 12 1.42 -2.45 -8.87
C ASN A 12 2.67 -2.54 -9.75
N GLU A 13 2.54 -3.00 -10.99
CA GLU A 13 3.68 -3.08 -11.92
C GLU A 13 4.23 -1.69 -12.29
N GLN A 14 3.35 -0.70 -12.50
CA GLN A 14 3.78 0.68 -12.71
C GLN A 14 4.48 1.27 -11.48
N LEU A 15 3.98 0.99 -10.29
CA LEU A 15 4.60 1.43 -9.04
C LEU A 15 5.98 0.80 -8.87
N LYS A 16 6.08 -0.52 -9.06
CA LYS A 16 7.30 -1.28 -8.93
C LYS A 16 8.37 -0.82 -9.91
N SER A 17 8.02 -0.63 -11.18
CA SER A 17 8.95 -0.14 -12.20
C SER A 17 9.42 1.29 -11.95
N SER A 18 8.56 2.15 -11.41
CA SER A 18 8.92 3.53 -11.03
C SER A 18 9.85 3.57 -9.82
N LEU A 19 9.65 2.68 -8.84
CA LEU A 19 10.43 2.65 -7.60
C LEU A 19 11.77 1.90 -7.75
N ILE A 20 11.85 0.86 -8.58
CA ILE A 20 13.12 0.12 -8.81
C ILE A 20 14.15 1.01 -9.52
N ASN A 21 13.71 1.87 -10.43
CA ASN A 21 14.58 2.78 -11.18
C ASN A 21 14.72 4.16 -10.50
N SER A 22 14.19 4.30 -9.29
CA SER A 22 14.23 5.53 -8.53
C SER A 22 15.66 5.80 -8.03
N SER A 23 16.11 7.05 -8.15
CA SER A 23 17.35 7.52 -7.52
C SER A 23 17.16 7.86 -6.03
N LEU A 24 15.95 7.69 -5.49
CA LEU A 24 15.63 8.05 -4.12
C LEU A 24 16.24 7.03 -3.14
N PRO A 25 16.66 7.48 -1.94
CA PRO A 25 17.06 6.58 -0.86
C PRO A 25 15.95 5.59 -0.49
N PRO A 26 16.29 4.40 0.04
CA PRO A 26 15.32 3.39 0.46
C PRO A 26 14.24 3.90 1.42
N GLU A 27 14.60 4.83 2.32
CA GLU A 27 13.69 5.44 3.30
C GLU A 27 12.62 6.30 2.62
N GLU A 28 13.00 7.06 1.58
CA GLU A 28 12.06 7.87 0.82
C GLU A 28 11.14 7.02 -0.06
N ILE A 29 11.68 5.92 -0.62
CA ILE A 29 10.89 4.91 -1.33
C ILE A 29 9.83 4.31 -0.39
N LEU A 30 10.22 3.94 0.83
CA LEU A 30 9.30 3.42 1.84
C LEU A 30 8.23 4.46 2.22
N ALA A 31 8.63 5.71 2.46
CA ALA A 31 7.70 6.80 2.78
C ALA A 31 6.66 7.01 1.67
N LEU A 32 7.07 6.95 0.40
CA LEU A 32 6.17 7.02 -0.74
C LEU A 32 5.18 5.85 -0.78
N MET A 33 5.67 4.62 -0.59
CA MET A 33 4.80 3.43 -0.52
C MET A 33 3.77 3.56 0.60
N MET A 34 4.18 3.99 1.80
CA MET A 34 3.28 4.21 2.94
C MET A 34 2.23 5.28 2.64
N ARG A 35 2.63 6.40 2.03
CA ARG A 35 1.71 7.49 1.65
C ARG A 35 0.65 7.00 0.65
N LEU A 36 1.05 6.20 -0.34
CA LEU A 36 0.14 5.57 -1.29
C LEU A 36 -0.86 4.63 -0.63
N CYS A 37 -0.40 3.76 0.28
CA CYS A 37 -1.28 2.88 1.05
C CYS A 37 -2.31 3.68 1.86
N LEU A 38 -1.89 4.76 2.54
CA LEU A 38 -2.79 5.63 3.30
C LEU A 38 -3.83 6.32 2.39
N SER A 39 -3.43 6.84 1.23
CA SER A 39 -4.37 7.43 0.27
C SER A 39 -5.39 6.42 -0.24
N LEU A 40 -4.97 5.17 -0.51
CA LEU A 40 -5.89 4.10 -0.90
C LEU A 40 -6.87 3.73 0.22
N MET A 41 -6.40 3.68 1.47
CA MET A 41 -7.25 3.46 2.64
C MET A 41 -8.32 4.55 2.78
N GLN A 42 -7.94 5.81 2.58
CA GLN A 42 -8.88 6.94 2.62
C GLN A 42 -9.96 6.84 1.53
N VAL A 43 -9.58 6.56 0.28
CA VAL A 43 -10.52 6.45 -0.85
C VAL A 43 -11.46 5.26 -0.69
N THR A 44 -10.95 4.15 -0.17
CA THR A 44 -11.75 2.94 0.05
C THR A 44 -12.55 2.97 1.34
N GLN A 45 -12.40 4.02 2.16
CA GLN A 45 -12.90 4.10 3.54
C GLN A 45 -12.54 2.84 4.36
N SER A 46 -11.40 2.22 4.05
CA SER A 46 -10.94 1.02 4.73
C SER A 46 -10.06 1.42 5.90
N ASN A 47 -10.38 0.89 7.08
CA ASN A 47 -9.64 1.16 8.31
C ASN A 47 -8.51 0.14 8.54
N LEU A 48 -8.50 -0.93 7.75
CA LEU A 48 -7.57 -2.04 7.85
C LEU A 48 -7.21 -2.55 6.46
N VAL A 49 -5.92 -2.67 6.18
CA VAL A 49 -5.39 -3.35 4.99
C VAL A 49 -4.50 -4.48 5.45
N GLU A 50 -4.70 -5.65 4.87
CA GLU A 50 -3.95 -6.84 5.24
C GLU A 50 -3.34 -7.49 4.00
N MET A 51 -2.10 -7.94 4.12
CA MET A 51 -1.45 -8.74 3.10
C MET A 51 -0.75 -9.94 3.72
N LYS A 52 -0.66 -11.02 2.94
CA LYS A 52 0.13 -12.20 3.29
C LYS A 52 1.51 -12.06 2.68
N THR A 53 2.54 -12.14 3.49
CA THR A 53 3.93 -12.12 3.03
C THR A 53 4.33 -13.50 2.50
N SER A 54 5.41 -13.55 1.72
CA SER A 54 5.90 -14.79 1.08
C SER A 54 6.32 -15.87 2.07
N ASP A 55 6.69 -15.49 3.29
CA ASP A 55 6.99 -16.38 4.42
C ASP A 55 5.73 -16.86 5.18
N GLY A 56 4.55 -16.52 4.68
CA GLY A 56 3.26 -16.92 5.26
C GLY A 56 2.79 -16.05 6.42
N ARG A 57 3.59 -15.08 6.88
CA ARG A 57 3.17 -14.11 7.92
C ARG A 57 2.13 -13.13 7.36
N LYS A 58 1.43 -12.45 8.27
CA LYS A 58 0.39 -11.47 7.94
C LYS A 58 0.88 -10.08 8.33
N LEU A 59 0.92 -9.18 7.36
CA LEU A 59 1.21 -7.77 7.57
C LEU A 59 -0.13 -7.02 7.55
N SER A 60 -0.43 -6.32 8.64
CA SER A 60 -1.67 -5.55 8.78
C SER A 60 -1.36 -4.09 9.06
N LEU A 61 -1.95 -3.19 8.27
CA LEU A 61 -1.89 -1.74 8.45
C LEU A 61 -3.26 -1.27 8.90
N LYS A 62 -3.35 -0.71 10.12
CA LYS A 62 -4.59 -0.20 10.70
C LYS A 62 -4.46 1.31 10.92
N LEU A 63 -5.47 2.07 10.49
CA LEU A 63 -5.60 3.48 10.83
C LEU A 63 -6.03 3.56 12.30
N ASP A 64 -5.15 4.06 13.15
CA ASP A 64 -5.48 4.25 14.55
C ASP A 64 -6.41 5.46 14.67
N THR A 65 -7.60 5.24 15.22
CA THR A 65 -8.54 6.32 15.50
C THR A 65 -8.26 6.75 16.93
N PRO A 66 -7.79 7.98 17.17
CA PRO A 66 -7.55 8.42 18.54
C PRO A 66 -8.87 8.34 19.30
N SER A 67 -8.88 7.58 20.40
CA SER A 67 -10.00 7.56 21.32
C SER A 67 -10.11 8.94 21.95
N VAL A 68 -11.09 9.73 21.52
CA VAL A 68 -11.45 10.95 22.23
C VAL A 68 -11.95 10.51 23.61
N HIS A 69 -11.19 10.84 24.65
CA HIS A 69 -11.58 10.71 26.06
C HIS A 69 -12.06 12.06 26.57
#